data_AF-A0A8K0IIS1-F1
#
_entry.id   AF-A0A8K0IIS1-F1
#
_cell.length_a   1.000
_cell.length_b   1.000
_cell.length_c   1.000
_cell.angle_alpha   90.00
_cell.angle_beta   90.00
_cell.angle_gamma   90.00
#
_symmetry.space_group_name_H-M   'P 1'
#
loop_
_entity.id
_entity.type
_entity.pdbx_description
1 polymer ?
#
loop_
_entity_poly.entity_id
_entity_poly.type
_entity_poly.pdbx_seq_one_letter_code
_entity_poly.pdbx_strand_id
1 'polypeptide(L)' 'MRTEIIIRATRTQNVLGEKGRRIRELTSVVQKRFNFPENSVELYAEKVNNRGLCAIAQAESLRYKLLGGLAVRR' A
#
# COMPACT_ATOMS: atom_id res chain seq x y z
N MET A 1 21.95 7.02 8.68
CA MET A 1 21.53 6.10 7.60
C MET A 1 20.03 6.28 7.41
N ARG A 2 19.56 6.56 6.19
CA ARG A 2 18.14 6.77 5.87
C ARG A 2 17.61 5.50 5.23
N THR A 3 16.50 4.97 5.73
CA THR A 3 15.84 3.77 5.25
C THR A 3 14.64 4.17 4.42
N GLU A 4 14.61 3.76 3.16
CA GLU A 4 13.54 4.05 2.23
C GLU A 4 12.68 2.80 2.02
N ILE A 5 11.36 2.95 2.17
CA ILE A 5 10.39 1.86 2.00
C ILE A 5 9.47 2.21 0.84
N ILE A 6 9.52 1.43 -0.24
CA ILE A 6 8.69 1.65 -1.42
C ILE A 6 7.46 0.74 -1.37
N ILE A 7 6.29 1.32 -1.20
CA ILE A 7 5.00 0.64 -1.24
C ILE A 7 4.54 0.56 -2.69
N ARG A 8 4.65 -0.62 -3.29
CA ARG A 8 4.15 -0.89 -4.63
C ARG A 8 2.66 -1.22 -4.56
N ALA A 9 1.81 -0.33 -5.05
CA ALA A 9 0.36 -0.47 -4.98
C ALA A 9 -0.32 -0.27 -6.34
N THR A 10 -1.49 -0.88 -6.53
CA THR A 10 -2.30 -0.67 -7.75
C THR A 10 -3.01 0.69 -7.76
N ARG A 11 -3.33 1.23 -6.58
CA ARG A 11 -3.97 2.55 -6.36
C ARG A 11 -3.13 3.38 -5.39
N THR A 12 -2.10 4.05 -5.89
CA THR A 12 -1.16 4.85 -5.07
C THR A 12 -1.85 5.97 -4.29
N GLN A 13 -2.88 6.61 -4.86
CA GLN A 13 -3.67 7.64 -4.17
C GLN A 13 -4.29 7.15 -2.85
N ASN A 14 -4.70 5.88 -2.78
CA ASN A 14 -5.26 5.32 -1.56
C ASN A 14 -4.21 5.12 -0.46
N VAL A 15 -2.94 4.96 -0.83
CA VAL A 15 -1.79 4.87 0.09
C VAL A 15 -1.42 6.26 0.60
N LEU A 16 -1.40 7.26 -0.29
CA LEU A 16 -1.14 8.65 0.07
C LEU A 16 -2.23 9.21 1.00
N GLY A 17 -3.50 8.96 0.66
CA GLY A 17 -4.65 9.52 1.36
C GLY A 17 -4.83 11.02 1.08
N GLU A 18 -5.83 11.64 1.72
CA GLU A 18 -6.11 13.06 1.55
C GLU A 18 -4.90 13.91 1.95
N LYS A 19 -4.38 14.73 1.02
CA LYS A 19 -3.20 15.59 1.24
C LYS A 19 -2.01 14.82 1.86
N GLY A 20 -1.82 13.55 1.48
CA GLY A 20 -0.73 12.72 1.99
C GLY A 20 -0.85 12.35 3.48
N ARG A 21 -2.05 12.47 4.09
CA ARG A 21 -2.26 12.17 5.52
C ARG A 21 -1.94 10.72 5.86
N ARG A 22 -2.43 9.77 5.06
CA ARG A 22 -2.31 8.35 5.35
C ARG A 22 -0.86 7.87 5.28
N ILE A 23 -0.08 8.33 4.30
CA ILE A 23 1.34 7.96 4.21
C ILE A 23 2.15 8.52 5.37
N ARG A 24 1.83 9.74 5.86
CA ARG A 24 2.46 10.32 7.06
C ARG A 24 2.11 9.53 8.34
N GLU A 25 0.86 9.11 8.48
CA GLU A 25 0.43 8.26 9.58
C GLU A 25 1.16 6.90 9.55
N LEU A 26 1.26 6.27 8.38
CA LEU A 26 2.02 5.03 8.19
C LEU A 26 3.50 5.19 8.57
N THR A 27 4.15 6.27 8.12
CA THR A 27 5.54 6.57 8.50
C THR A 27 5.67 6.71 10.01
N SER A 28 4.74 7.41 10.68
CA SER A 28 4.77 7.57 12.14
C SER A 28 4.60 6.23 12.87
N VAL A 29 3.71 5.35 12.38
CA VAL A 29 3.51 4.01 12.95
C VAL A 29 4.76 3.16 12.80
N VAL A 30 5.38 3.12 11.61
CA VAL A 30 6.62 2.38 11.37
C VAL A 30 7.75 2.92 12.25
N GLN A 31 7.90 4.24 12.31
CA GLN A 31 8.93 4.87 13.12
C GLN A 31 8.81 4.49 14.60
N LYS A 32 7.61 4.61 15.18
CA LYS A 32 7.36 4.29 16.59
C LYS A 32 7.43 2.79 16.89
N ARG A 33 6.98 1.93 15.97
CA ARG A 33 6.94 0.48 16.19
C ARG A 33 8.33 -0.14 16.24
N PHE A 34 9.26 0.38 15.44
CA PHE A 34 10.63 -0.14 15.32
C PHE A 34 11.68 0.78 15.94
N ASN A 35 11.26 1.80 16.69
CA ASN A 35 12.12 2.80 17.33
C ASN A 35 13.13 3.45 16.37
N PHE A 36 12.71 3.76 15.14
CA PHE A 36 13.56 4.50 14.20
C PHE A 36 13.84 5.91 14.74
N PRO A 37 15.10 6.38 14.67
CA PRO A 37 15.42 7.78 14.91
C PRO A 37 14.60 8.72 14.02
N GLU A 38 14.36 9.95 14.46
CA GLU A 38 13.66 10.95 13.65
C GLU A 38 14.32 11.13 12.28
N ASN A 39 13.49 11.27 11.25
CA ASN A 39 13.92 11.46 9.85
C ASN A 39 14.79 10.33 9.27
N SER A 40 14.87 9.17 9.92
CA SER A 40 15.66 8.03 9.44
C SER A 40 14.87 7.01 8.62
N VAL A 41 13.54 7.13 8.56
CA VAL A 41 12.66 6.27 7.75
C VAL A 41 11.73 7.11 6.89
N GLU A 42 11.58 6.72 5.62
CA GLU A 42 10.70 7.38 4.67
C GLU A 42 9.96 6.37 3.80
N LEU A 43 8.68 6.65 3.55
CA LEU A 43 7.81 5.79 2.75
C LEU A 43 7.47 6.48 1.44
N TYR A 44 7.61 5.74 0.34
CA TYR A 44 7.21 6.15 -1.00
C TYR A 44 6.12 5.24 -1.54
N ALA A 45 5.31 5.73 -2.47
CA ALA A 45 4.28 4.94 -3.15
C ALA A 45 4.58 4.85 -4.65
N GLU A 46 4.75 3.64 -5.15
CA GLU A 46 4.99 3.37 -6.57
C GLU A 46 3.80 2.61 -7.17
N LYS A 47 3.44 2.95 -8.40
CA LYS A 47 2.35 2.28 -9.10
C LYS A 47 2.83 0.94 -9.67
N VAL A 48 2.07 -0.13 -9.42
CA VAL A 48 2.25 -1.39 -10.13
C VAL A 48 1.76 -1.22 -11.58
N ASN A 49 2.68 -1.25 -12.54
CA ASN A 49 2.38 -1.05 -13.97
C ASN A 49 1.44 -2.14 -14.51
N ASN A 50 1.90 -3.40 -14.53
CA ASN A 50 1.14 -4.53 -15.05
C ASN A 50 0.38 -5.24 -13.92
N ARG A 51 -0.68 -4.62 -13.40
CA ARG A 51 -1.46 -5.19 -12.27
C ARG A 51 -2.01 -6.59 -12.55
N GLY A 52 -2.25 -6.93 -13.82
CA GLY A 52 -2.68 -8.28 -14.26
C GLY A 52 -1.66 -9.37 -13.95
N LEU A 53 -0.38 -9.01 -13.86
CA LEU A 53 0.73 -9.92 -13.57
C LEU A 53 1.09 -9.98 -12.07
N CYS A 54 0.46 -9.16 -11.23
CA CYS A 54 0.67 -9.21 -9.78
C CYS A 54 -0.34 -10.15 -9.13
N ALA A 55 0.11 -11.35 -8.74
CA ALA A 55 -0.73 -12.37 -8.14
C ALA A 55 -1.50 -11.86 -6.91
N ILE A 56 -0.84 -11.11 -6.02
CA ILE A 56 -1.45 -10.54 -4.82
C ILE A 56 -2.56 -9.55 -5.18
N ALA A 57 -2.32 -8.67 -6.16
CA ALA A 57 -3.32 -7.70 -6.61
C ALA A 57 -4.54 -8.39 -7.25
N GLN A 58 -4.32 -9.48 -8.00
CA GLN A 58 -5.40 -10.26 -8.58
C GLN A 58 -6.22 -10.99 -7.51
N ALA A 59 -5.55 -11.61 -6.54
CA ALA A 59 -6.21 -12.29 -5.42
C ALA A 59 -7.03 -11.29 -4.58
N GLU A 60 -6.49 -10.11 -4.29
CA GLU A 60 -7.23 -9.06 -3.57
C GLU A 60 -8.44 -8.57 -4.37
N SER A 61 -8.28 -8.40 -5.70
CA SER A 61 -9.40 -8.04 -6.56
C SER A 61 -10.50 -9.11 -6.56
N LEU A 62 -10.14 -10.39 -6.58
CA LEU A 62 -11.11 -11.49 -6.46
C LEU A 62 -11.84 -11.46 -5.12
N ARG A 63 -11.11 -11.25 -4.01
CA ARG A 63 -11.70 -11.10 -2.67
C ARG A 63 -12.80 -10.04 -2.65
N TYR A 64 -12.53 -8.85 -3.20
CA TYR A 64 -13.55 -7.78 -3.24
C TYR A 64 -14.76 -8.13 -4.12
N LYS A 65 -14.55 -8.83 -5.25
CA LYS A 65 -15.67 -9.27 -6.10
C LYS A 65 -16.57 -10.28 -5.40
N LEU A 66 -15.97 -11.25 -4.71
CA LEU A 66 -16.70 -12.27 -3.95
C LEU A 66 -17.47 -11.66 -2.77
N LEU A 67 -16.84 -10.75 -2.03
CA LEU A 67 -17.52 -10.00 -0.96
C LEU A 67 -18.65 -9.11 -1.50
N GLY A 68 -18.55 -8.64 -2.74
CA GLY A 68 -19.60 -7.92 -3.45
C GLY A 68 -20.73 -8.81 -4.00
N GLY A 69 -20.73 -10.11 -3.69
CA GLY A 69 -21.79 -11.04 -4.10
C GLY A 69 -21.64 -11.62 -5.51
N LEU A 70 -20.49 -11.44 -6.16
CA LEU A 70 -20.25 -12.05 -7.47
C LEU A 70 -20.18 -13.58 -7.34
N ALA A 71 -20.92 -14.29 -8.18
CA ALA A 71 -20.84 -15.75 -8.25
C ALA A 71 -19.42 -16.21 -8.62
N VAL A 72 -18.97 -17.31 -8.00
CA VAL A 72 -17.58 -17.79 -8.07
C VAL A 72 -17.10 -18.10 -9.49
N ARG A 73 -17.99 -18.55 -10.39
CA ARG A 73 -17.65 -19.00 -11.76
C ARG A 73 -18.40 -18.22 -12.86
N ARG A 74 -18.65 -16.92 -12.64
CA ARG A 74 -19.27 -16.06 -13.65
C ARG A 74 -18.39 -15.88 -14.88
#